data_AF-A0A132P7N8-F1
#
_entry.id   AF-A0A132P7N8-F1
#
_cell.length_a   1.000
_cell.length_b   1.000
_cell.length_c   1.000
_cell.angle_alpha   90.00
_cell.angle_beta   90.00
_cell.angle_gamma   90.00
#
_symmetry.space_group_name_H-M   'P 1'
#
loop_
_entity.id
_entity.type
_entity.pdbx_description
1 polymer ?
#
loop_
_entity_poly.entity_id
_entity_poly.type
_entity_poly.pdbx_seq_one_letter_code
_entity_poly.pdbx_strand_id
1 'polypeptide(L)'
;MRTLYRLFSKGIFDIDTLPMKGKRKPNGHQEKRGKQQYQRSIHDRPDNYPDFNSEFGHLEGDTIVGIHHKSAVITLVERLSKVIITIKPNGRKALDIETALNQWFSRFPKNFFKSITFDCGKEFSNWKAISNQHDIDIYFADPGTPSQRPLNENSNGILRRNGLPKSMDFRKVNQTFISSVSNQRNHIPRKSLNYRTPIEIFLSYVQEAFYSSLI
;
A
#
# COMPACT_ATOMS: atom_id res chain seq x y z
N MET A 1 20.27 21.65 16.35
CA MET A 1 19.35 20.51 16.53
C MET A 1 20.14 19.20 16.45
N ARG A 2 20.26 18.43 17.54
CA ARG A 2 20.89 17.09 17.53
C ARG A 2 19.80 16.09 17.17
N THR A 3 19.93 15.39 16.03
CA THR A 3 18.94 14.36 15.63
C THR A 3 19.00 13.17 16.59
N LEU A 4 17.86 12.51 16.81
CA LEU A 4 17.76 11.33 17.68
C LEU A 4 18.77 10.23 17.29
N TYR A 5 18.97 10.00 15.99
CA TYR A 5 19.97 9.06 15.45
C TYR A 5 21.40 9.36 15.91
N ARG A 6 21.75 10.64 16.10
CA ARG A 6 23.08 11.07 16.55
C ARG A 6 23.32 10.81 18.04
N LEU A 7 22.27 10.55 18.82
CA LEU A 7 22.37 10.14 20.22
C LEU A 7 22.65 8.63 20.32
N PHE A 8 22.02 7.82 19.45
CA PHE A 8 22.37 6.40 19.29
C PHE A 8 23.80 6.21 18.79
N SER A 9 24.25 6.99 17.78
CA SER A 9 25.62 6.89 17.26
C SER A 9 26.69 7.28 18.29
N LYS A 10 26.32 8.02 19.34
CA LYS A 10 27.20 8.44 20.44
C LYS A 10 27.10 7.51 21.65
N GLY A 11 26.34 6.42 21.58
CA GLY A 11 26.13 5.49 22.68
C GLY A 11 25.31 6.05 23.85
N ILE A 12 24.64 7.20 23.66
CA ILE A 12 23.79 7.81 24.70
C ILE A 12 22.50 6.99 24.87
N PHE A 13 21.99 6.44 23.78
CA PHE A 13 20.90 5.48 23.80
C PHE A 13 21.38 4.13 23.27
N ASP A 14 20.89 3.07 23.87
CA ASP A 14 21.20 1.70 23.48
C ASP A 14 20.59 1.39 22.12
N ILE A 15 21.44 1.05 21.14
CA ILE A 15 21.03 0.73 19.77
C ILE A 15 20.06 -0.46 19.72
N ASP A 16 20.11 -1.35 20.71
CA ASP A 16 19.21 -2.49 20.84
C ASP A 16 17.80 -2.12 21.30
N THR A 17 17.58 -0.88 21.74
CA THR A 17 16.24 -0.36 22.04
C THR A 17 15.56 0.27 20.83
N LEU A 18 16.24 0.33 19.67
CA LEU A 18 15.63 0.89 18.47
C LEU A 18 14.38 0.07 18.06
N PRO A 19 13.25 0.74 17.80
CA PRO A 19 12.02 0.06 17.40
C PRO A 19 12.14 -0.62 16.03
N MET A 20 13.12 -0.22 15.21
CA MET A 20 13.47 -0.85 13.94
C MET A 20 14.86 -1.47 14.03
N LYS A 21 14.90 -2.77 14.32
CA LYS A 21 16.11 -3.59 14.19
C LYS A 21 16.19 -4.04 12.73
N GLY A 22 17.09 -3.46 11.95
CA GLY A 22 17.21 -3.76 10.52
C GLY A 22 17.42 -5.27 10.30
N LYS A 23 16.43 -5.96 9.74
CA LYS A 23 16.56 -7.37 9.36
C LYS A 23 16.86 -7.42 7.86
N ARG A 24 18.15 -7.48 7.50
CA ARG A 24 18.55 -7.79 6.13
C ARG A 24 18.47 -9.29 5.92
N LYS A 25 17.80 -9.72 4.84
CA LYS A 25 17.98 -11.08 4.34
C LYS A 25 19.40 -11.21 3.78
N PRO A 26 20.02 -12.41 3.83
CA PRO A 26 21.31 -12.63 3.20
C PRO A 26 21.25 -12.25 1.71
N ASN A 27 22.28 -11.59 1.21
CA ASN A 27 22.44 -11.34 -0.22
C ASN A 27 22.48 -12.71 -0.96
N GLY A 28 21.81 -12.82 -2.10
CA GLY A 28 21.82 -14.05 -2.92
C GLY A 28 20.61 -14.98 -2.78
N HIS A 29 19.58 -14.61 -2.01
CA HIS A 29 18.31 -15.35 -2.03
C HIS A 29 17.64 -15.22 -3.40
N GLN A 30 17.60 -16.31 -4.17
CA GLN A 30 16.84 -16.39 -5.41
C GLN A 30 15.40 -16.80 -5.10
N GLU A 31 14.44 -15.97 -5.49
CA GLU A 31 13.02 -16.24 -5.34
C GLU A 31 12.61 -17.40 -6.24
N LYS A 32 12.15 -18.50 -5.63
CA LYS A 32 11.77 -19.74 -6.34
C LYS A 32 10.26 -19.84 -6.60
N ARG A 33 9.45 -18.91 -6.09
CA ARG A 33 8.01 -18.90 -6.34
C ARG A 33 7.77 -18.54 -7.80
N GLY A 34 7.11 -19.43 -8.54
CA GLY A 34 6.90 -19.30 -9.98
C GLY A 34 6.44 -17.89 -10.40
N LYS A 35 7.10 -17.38 -11.46
CA LYS A 35 6.85 -16.05 -12.01
C LYS A 35 5.52 -16.03 -12.76
N GLN A 36 4.74 -14.98 -12.59
CA GLN A 36 3.57 -14.74 -13.42
C GLN A 36 4.04 -14.39 -14.84
N GLN A 37 3.45 -15.02 -15.84
CA GLN A 37 3.70 -14.68 -17.24
C GLN A 37 2.94 -13.39 -17.60
N TYR A 38 3.61 -12.44 -18.27
CA TYR A 38 3.07 -11.17 -18.76
C TYR A 38 2.56 -10.19 -17.69
N GLN A 39 3.49 -9.43 -17.10
CA GLN A 39 3.25 -8.31 -16.19
C GLN A 39 3.78 -7.02 -16.83
N ARG A 40 3.06 -5.90 -16.72
CA ARG A 40 3.62 -4.59 -17.09
C ARG A 40 4.68 -4.21 -16.05
N SER A 41 5.85 -3.81 -16.53
CA SER A 41 6.99 -3.53 -15.67
C SER A 41 6.85 -2.15 -15.05
N ILE A 42 7.29 -1.99 -13.80
CA ILE A 42 7.37 -0.65 -13.18
C ILE A 42 8.25 0.32 -14.00
N HIS A 43 9.16 -0.20 -14.83
CA HIS A 43 10.03 0.59 -15.71
C HIS A 43 9.28 1.26 -16.87
N ASP A 44 8.09 0.77 -17.23
CA ASP A 44 7.25 1.38 -18.29
C ASP A 44 6.45 2.58 -17.73
N ARG A 45 6.29 2.65 -16.41
CA ARG A 45 5.43 3.66 -15.75
C ARG A 45 5.87 5.12 -15.97
N PRO A 46 7.16 5.48 -15.94
CA PRO A 46 7.59 6.86 -16.17
C PRO A 46 7.20 7.40 -17.55
N ASP A 47 7.17 6.53 -18.57
CA ASP A 47 6.78 6.93 -19.93
C ASP A 47 5.27 7.18 -20.02
N ASN A 48 4.48 6.34 -19.35
CA ASN A 48 3.02 6.50 -19.27
C ASN A 48 2.57 7.65 -18.34
N TYR A 49 3.35 7.93 -17.30
CA TYR A 49 3.03 8.88 -16.23
C TYR A 49 4.25 9.76 -15.91
N PRO A 50 4.53 10.76 -16.77
CA PRO A 50 5.67 11.67 -16.55
C PRO A 50 5.51 12.50 -15.27
N ASP A 51 4.26 12.84 -14.91
CA ASP A 51 3.93 13.63 -13.72
C ASP A 51 3.73 12.78 -12.46
N PHE A 52 4.09 11.49 -12.50
CA PHE A 52 3.86 10.51 -11.44
C PHE A 52 4.23 11.00 -10.03
N ASN A 53 5.25 11.85 -9.89
CA ASN A 53 5.70 12.35 -8.58
C ASN A 53 4.89 13.54 -8.03
N SER A 54 4.11 14.20 -8.87
CA SER A 54 3.35 15.41 -8.54
C SER A 54 1.84 15.28 -8.82
N GLU A 55 1.40 14.19 -9.44
CA GLU A 55 -0.01 13.95 -9.74
C GLU A 55 -0.67 12.93 -8.79
N PHE A 56 -1.97 13.11 -8.55
CA PHE A 56 -2.78 12.25 -7.71
C PHE A 56 -3.22 10.99 -8.46
N GLY A 57 -3.56 9.94 -7.70
CA GLY A 57 -4.22 8.75 -8.23
C GLY A 57 -3.26 7.57 -8.42
N HIS A 58 -2.05 7.66 -7.88
CA HIS A 58 -1.06 6.59 -7.91
C HIS A 58 -1.01 5.84 -6.58
N LEU A 59 -1.37 4.56 -6.63
CA LEU A 59 -1.44 3.68 -5.47
C LEU A 59 -0.24 2.73 -5.43
N GLU A 60 0.29 2.47 -4.23
CA GLU A 60 1.14 1.31 -3.97
C GLU A 60 0.33 0.24 -3.23
N GLY A 61 0.34 -0.99 -3.72
CA GLY A 61 -0.45 -2.09 -3.19
C GLY A 61 0.38 -3.22 -2.55
N ASP A 62 -0.16 -3.83 -1.49
CA ASP A 62 0.34 -5.07 -0.86
C ASP A 62 -0.78 -5.95 -0.29
N THR A 63 -0.38 -7.09 0.27
CA THR A 63 -1.16 -7.80 1.27
C THR A 63 -0.44 -7.97 2.62
N ILE A 64 -1.14 -7.62 3.71
CA ILE A 64 -0.76 -7.95 5.08
C ILE A 64 -1.36 -9.33 5.41
N VAL A 65 -0.50 -10.34 5.49
CA VAL A 65 -0.93 -11.73 5.80
C VAL A 65 -1.09 -11.98 7.31
N GLY A 66 -2.19 -12.62 7.72
CA GLY A 66 -2.49 -12.96 9.11
C GLY A 66 -1.86 -14.28 9.57
N ILE A 67 -2.29 -14.76 10.73
CA ILE A 67 -1.78 -15.99 11.35
C ILE A 67 -1.97 -17.21 10.43
N HIS A 68 -0.99 -18.13 10.49
CA HIS A 68 -0.94 -19.37 9.69
C HIS A 68 -1.09 -19.16 8.18
N HIS A 69 -0.89 -17.94 7.67
CA HIS A 69 -1.07 -17.61 6.27
C HIS A 69 -2.49 -17.91 5.74
N LYS A 70 -3.52 -17.94 6.60
CA LYS A 70 -4.90 -18.29 6.21
C LYS A 70 -5.77 -17.09 5.81
N SER A 71 -5.34 -15.87 6.10
CA SER A 71 -6.09 -14.65 5.83
C SER A 71 -5.18 -13.49 5.47
N ALA A 72 -5.72 -12.46 4.84
CA ALA A 72 -4.98 -11.27 4.45
C ALA A 72 -5.84 -10.02 4.55
N VAL A 73 -5.18 -8.87 4.61
CA VAL A 73 -5.75 -7.55 4.41
C VAL A 73 -5.00 -6.92 3.25
N ILE A 74 -5.73 -6.45 2.23
CA ILE A 74 -5.13 -5.70 1.14
C ILE A 74 -4.84 -4.29 1.65
N THR A 75 -3.66 -3.78 1.34
CA THR A 75 -3.25 -2.42 1.69
C THR A 75 -2.97 -1.65 0.41
N LEU A 76 -3.65 -0.52 0.23
CA LEU A 76 -3.36 0.45 -0.82
C LEU A 76 -2.93 1.74 -0.17
N VAL A 77 -1.89 2.38 -0.69
CA VAL A 77 -1.44 3.68 -0.22
C VAL A 77 -1.31 4.64 -1.37
N GLU A 78 -2.06 5.74 -1.33
CA GLU A 78 -1.99 6.78 -2.37
C GLU A 78 -0.75 7.66 -2.11
N ARG A 79 0.04 7.93 -3.16
CA ARG A 79 1.39 8.47 -3.01
C ARG A 79 1.43 9.93 -2.56
N LEU A 80 0.51 10.78 -3.03
CA LEU A 80 0.52 12.20 -2.68
C LEU A 80 -0.09 12.47 -1.32
N SER A 81 -1.34 12.06 -1.13
CA SER A 81 -2.09 12.18 0.12
C SER A 81 -1.53 11.29 1.24
N LYS A 82 -0.85 10.19 0.89
CA LYS A 82 -0.33 9.19 1.83
C LYS A 82 -1.42 8.51 2.64
N VAL A 83 -2.67 8.55 2.14
CA VAL A 83 -3.80 7.86 2.76
C VAL A 83 -3.59 6.36 2.65
N ILE A 84 -3.77 5.67 3.77
CA ILE A 84 -3.65 4.22 3.86
C ILE A 84 -5.05 3.63 3.81
N ILE A 85 -5.28 2.71 2.90
CA ILE A 85 -6.58 2.08 2.65
C ILE A 85 -6.42 0.60 2.91
N THR A 86 -7.25 0.07 3.80
CA THR A 86 -7.24 -1.35 4.18
C THR A 86 -8.53 -2.01 3.73
N ILE A 87 -8.44 -3.08 2.95
CA ILE A 87 -9.59 -3.79 2.39
C ILE A 87 -9.52 -5.25 2.86
N LYS A 88 -10.65 -5.78 3.34
CA LYS A 88 -10.78 -7.16 3.81
C LYS A 88 -11.27 -8.02 2.64
N PRO A 89 -10.40 -8.85 2.03
CA PRO A 89 -10.86 -9.91 1.15
C PRO A 89 -11.49 -11.07 1.95
N ASN A 90 -12.31 -11.88 1.28
CA ASN A 90 -12.86 -13.11 1.85
C ASN A 90 -11.78 -14.19 2.07
N GLY A 91 -10.70 -14.12 1.29
CA GLY A 91 -9.60 -15.06 1.32
C GLY A 91 -8.32 -14.47 0.73
N ARG A 92 -7.42 -15.34 0.29
CA ARG A 92 -6.10 -14.97 -0.27
C ARG A 92 -5.94 -15.34 -1.73
N LYS A 93 -6.94 -16.01 -2.32
CA LYS A 93 -6.86 -16.41 -3.72
C LYS A 93 -7.03 -15.17 -4.60
N ALA A 94 -6.49 -15.20 -5.81
CA ALA A 94 -6.58 -14.08 -6.73
C ALA A 94 -8.02 -13.60 -6.95
N LEU A 95 -8.98 -14.54 -7.04
CA LEU A 95 -10.41 -14.20 -7.16
C LEU A 95 -10.96 -13.46 -5.93
N ASP A 96 -10.54 -13.83 -4.72
CA ASP A 96 -10.99 -13.16 -3.49
C ASP A 96 -10.47 -11.72 -3.42
N ILE A 97 -9.21 -11.54 -3.85
CA ILE A 97 -8.54 -10.24 -3.89
C ILE A 97 -9.15 -9.35 -4.96
N GLU A 98 -9.34 -9.89 -6.16
CA GLU A 98 -10.02 -9.23 -7.28
C GLU A 98 -11.43 -8.78 -6.90
N THR A 99 -12.24 -9.67 -6.33
CA THR A 99 -13.60 -9.34 -5.91
C THR A 99 -13.61 -8.17 -4.93
N ALA A 100 -12.72 -8.19 -3.93
CA ALA A 100 -12.63 -7.15 -2.93
C ALA A 100 -12.16 -5.80 -3.51
N LEU A 101 -11.19 -5.82 -4.43
CA LEU A 101 -10.72 -4.63 -5.14
C LEU A 101 -11.81 -4.05 -6.03
N ASN A 102 -12.49 -4.88 -6.83
CA ASN A 102 -13.55 -4.41 -7.73
C ASN A 102 -14.71 -3.76 -6.97
N GLN A 103 -15.13 -4.37 -5.85
CA GLN A 103 -16.15 -3.80 -4.97
C GLN A 103 -15.74 -2.48 -4.31
N TRP A 104 -14.43 -2.28 -4.11
CA TRP A 104 -13.93 -1.06 -3.49
C TRP A 104 -13.77 0.06 -4.52
N PHE A 105 -13.18 -0.24 -5.68
CA PHE A 105 -13.00 0.73 -6.77
C PHE A 105 -14.31 1.16 -7.43
N SER A 106 -15.36 0.33 -7.41
CA SER A 106 -16.68 0.70 -7.95
C SER A 106 -17.35 1.88 -7.23
N ARG A 107 -16.81 2.31 -6.08
CA ARG A 107 -17.30 3.46 -5.30
C ARG A 107 -16.75 4.80 -5.78
N PHE A 108 -15.77 4.77 -6.68
CA PHE A 108 -15.12 5.97 -7.21
C PHE A 108 -15.49 6.16 -8.68
N PRO A 109 -15.52 7.41 -9.17
CA PRO A 109 -15.59 7.68 -10.60
C PRO A 109 -14.46 6.97 -11.34
N LYS A 110 -14.70 6.63 -12.62
CA LYS A 110 -13.62 6.19 -13.51
C LYS A 110 -12.53 7.27 -13.57
N ASN A 111 -11.28 6.85 -13.76
CA ASN A 111 -10.10 7.73 -13.86
C ASN A 111 -9.74 8.48 -12.57
N PHE A 112 -10.43 8.22 -11.45
CA PHE A 112 -10.04 8.80 -10.15
C PHE A 112 -8.69 8.28 -9.67
N PHE A 113 -8.42 6.99 -9.90
CA PHE A 113 -7.10 6.41 -9.75
C PHE A 113 -6.53 6.14 -11.14
N LYS A 114 -5.24 6.42 -11.30
CA LYS A 114 -4.51 6.30 -12.56
C LYS A 114 -3.76 5.00 -12.65
N SER A 115 -2.99 4.67 -11.60
CA SER A 115 -2.25 3.41 -11.58
C SER A 115 -2.04 2.82 -10.19
N ILE A 116 -1.80 1.50 -10.15
CA ILE A 116 -1.43 0.76 -8.95
C ILE A 116 -0.12 0.03 -9.20
N THR A 117 0.76 -0.01 -8.20
CA THR A 117 1.98 -0.82 -8.23
C THR A 117 1.95 -1.90 -7.17
N PHE A 118 1.94 -3.17 -7.61
CA PHE A 118 1.98 -4.35 -6.74
C PHE A 118 3.37 -5.00 -6.74
N ASP A 119 3.59 -5.95 -5.83
CA ASP A 119 4.66 -6.93 -5.99
C ASP A 119 4.25 -8.02 -6.98
N CYS A 120 5.22 -8.82 -7.44
CA CYS A 120 4.95 -9.99 -8.30
C CYS A 120 4.26 -11.15 -7.54
N GLY A 121 3.46 -10.87 -6.51
CA GLY A 121 2.68 -11.85 -5.77
C GLY A 121 1.64 -12.53 -6.65
N LYS A 122 1.48 -13.85 -6.49
CA LYS A 122 0.51 -14.64 -7.27
C LYS A 122 -0.93 -14.28 -6.97
N GLU A 123 -1.18 -13.69 -5.81
CA GLU A 123 -2.48 -13.14 -5.43
C GLU A 123 -2.99 -12.03 -6.38
N PHE A 124 -2.11 -11.41 -7.17
CA PHE A 124 -2.47 -10.40 -8.17
C PHE A 124 -2.47 -10.95 -9.60
N SER A 125 -2.71 -12.26 -9.77
CA SER A 125 -2.73 -12.87 -11.11
C SER A 125 -3.79 -12.33 -12.05
N ASN A 126 -4.93 -11.91 -11.50
CA ASN A 126 -6.07 -11.43 -12.26
C ASN A 126 -6.05 -9.91 -12.48
N TRP A 127 -4.87 -9.27 -12.37
CA TRP A 127 -4.73 -7.82 -12.49
C TRP A 127 -5.32 -7.23 -13.76
N LYS A 128 -5.27 -7.93 -14.90
CA LYS A 128 -5.84 -7.44 -16.17
C LYS A 128 -7.35 -7.17 -16.07
N ALA A 129 -8.08 -8.00 -15.34
CA ALA A 129 -9.53 -7.81 -15.15
C ALA A 129 -9.81 -6.53 -14.36
N ILE A 130 -9.09 -6.33 -13.25
CA ILE A 130 -9.18 -5.10 -12.42
C ILE A 130 -8.82 -3.88 -13.25
N SER A 131 -7.71 -3.97 -13.99
CA SER A 131 -7.18 -2.88 -14.82
C SER A 131 -8.21 -2.43 -15.87
N ASN A 132 -8.75 -3.39 -16.64
CA ASN A 132 -9.73 -3.09 -17.68
C ASN A 132 -11.07 -2.61 -17.12
N GLN A 133 -11.52 -3.15 -15.99
CA GLN A 133 -12.82 -2.81 -15.41
C GLN A 133 -12.86 -1.38 -14.85
N HIS A 134 -11.75 -0.92 -14.26
CA HIS A 134 -11.67 0.37 -13.57
C HIS A 134 -10.88 1.43 -14.31
N ASP A 135 -10.30 1.10 -15.47
CA ASP A 135 -9.41 1.98 -16.23
C ASP A 135 -8.20 2.44 -15.40
N ILE A 136 -7.58 1.48 -14.71
CA ILE A 136 -6.43 1.70 -13.83
C ILE A 136 -5.26 0.89 -14.34
N ASP A 137 -4.14 1.54 -14.64
CA ASP A 137 -2.94 0.84 -15.06
C ASP A 137 -2.30 0.08 -13.88
N ILE A 138 -1.96 -1.19 -14.08
CA ILE A 138 -1.31 -1.98 -13.04
C ILE A 138 0.13 -2.31 -13.46
N TYR A 139 1.06 -1.93 -12.61
CA TYR A 139 2.49 -2.17 -12.74
C TYR A 139 3.00 -3.10 -11.64
N PHE A 140 4.10 -3.79 -11.92
CA PHE A 140 4.74 -4.71 -10.99
C PHE A 140 6.17 -4.29 -10.70
N ALA A 141 6.50 -4.21 -9.41
CA ALA A 141 7.87 -3.99 -8.94
C ALA A 141 8.75 -5.20 -9.24
N ASP A 142 10.04 -4.97 -9.46
CA ASP A 142 11.02 -6.03 -9.70
C ASP A 142 11.08 -7.01 -8.50
N PRO A 143 11.23 -8.31 -8.77
CA PRO A 143 11.40 -9.30 -7.71
C PRO A 143 12.57 -8.95 -6.78
N GLY A 144 12.30 -8.96 -5.47
CA GLY A 144 13.32 -8.66 -4.47
C GLY A 144 13.69 -7.18 -4.35
N THR A 145 12.91 -6.27 -4.95
CA THR A 145 13.14 -4.81 -4.89
C THR A 145 12.05 -4.08 -4.10
N PRO A 146 11.99 -4.27 -2.77
CA PRO A 146 11.00 -3.61 -1.92
C PRO A 146 11.02 -2.07 -2.01
N SER A 147 12.18 -1.49 -2.26
CA SER A 147 12.40 -0.04 -2.37
C SER A 147 11.65 0.63 -3.52
N GLN A 148 11.10 -0.14 -4.47
CA GLN A 148 10.23 0.36 -5.53
C GLN A 148 8.78 0.60 -5.07
N ARG A 149 8.42 0.18 -3.85
CA ARG A 149 7.15 0.46 -3.17
C ARG A 149 7.37 0.93 -1.72
N PRO A 150 8.21 1.96 -1.50
CA PRO A 150 8.72 2.29 -0.17
C PRO A 150 7.63 2.83 0.77
N LEU A 151 6.59 3.45 0.22
CA LEU A 151 5.53 4.04 1.03
C LEU A 151 4.63 2.96 1.64
N ASN A 152 4.34 1.94 0.86
CA ASN A 152 3.55 0.79 1.28
C ASN A 152 4.29 -0.09 2.28
N GLU A 153 5.60 -0.30 2.13
CA GLU A 153 6.41 -1.00 3.15
C GLU A 153 6.35 -0.31 4.52
N ASN A 154 6.56 1.01 4.53
CA ASN A 154 6.49 1.81 5.74
C ASN A 154 5.08 1.76 6.35
N SER A 155 4.05 1.89 5.52
CA SER A 155 2.64 1.86 5.95
C SER A 155 2.27 0.50 6.54
N ASN A 156 2.72 -0.59 5.94
CA ASN A 156 2.48 -1.95 6.46
C ASN A 156 3.19 -2.19 7.78
N GLY A 157 4.44 -1.73 7.92
CA GLY A 157 5.15 -1.77 9.19
C GLY A 157 4.46 -0.97 10.31
N ILE A 158 3.77 0.12 9.95
CA ILE A 158 2.95 0.91 10.87
C ILE A 158 1.67 0.16 11.26
N LEU A 159 0.91 -0.34 10.29
CA LEU A 159 -0.35 -1.06 10.54
C LEU A 159 -0.12 -2.31 11.41
N ARG A 160 0.99 -3.01 11.19
CA ARG A 160 1.43 -4.15 12.00
C ARG A 160 1.62 -3.82 13.47
N ARG A 161 2.19 -2.65 13.78
CA ARG A 161 2.44 -2.20 15.16
C ARG A 161 1.17 -1.70 15.84
N ASN A 162 0.26 -1.12 15.07
CA ASN A 162 -0.87 -0.36 15.62
C ASN A 162 -2.18 -1.14 15.72
N GLY A 163 -2.31 -2.31 15.07
CA GLY A 163 -3.57 -3.06 15.17
C GLY A 163 -3.71 -4.31 14.31
N LEU A 164 -2.79 -4.56 13.36
CA LEU A 164 -2.85 -5.74 12.47
C LEU A 164 -1.65 -6.70 12.64
N PRO A 165 -1.32 -7.17 13.86
CA PRO A 165 -0.12 -7.97 14.11
C PRO A 165 -0.13 -9.29 13.34
N LYS A 166 1.04 -9.90 13.14
CA LYS A 166 1.19 -11.17 12.39
C LYS A 166 0.44 -12.35 13.01
N SER A 167 0.23 -12.32 14.33
CA SER A 167 -0.51 -13.33 15.08
C SER A 167 -2.03 -13.17 14.99
N MET A 168 -2.54 -12.10 14.37
CA MET A 168 -3.98 -11.89 14.25
C MET A 168 -4.58 -12.78 13.16
N ASP A 169 -5.73 -13.37 13.47
CA ASP A 169 -6.57 -14.04 12.48
C ASP A 169 -7.58 -13.05 11.88
N PHE A 170 -7.31 -12.56 10.68
CA PHE A 170 -8.17 -11.56 10.04
C PHE A 170 -9.57 -12.08 9.67
N ARG A 171 -9.82 -13.39 9.76
CA ARG A 171 -11.17 -13.95 9.58
C ARG A 171 -12.11 -13.52 10.71
N LYS A 172 -11.56 -13.30 11.92
CA LYS A 172 -12.31 -12.97 13.14
C LYS A 172 -12.59 -11.47 13.32
N VAL A 173 -12.05 -10.60 12.47
CA VAL A 173 -12.28 -9.15 12.51
C VAL A 173 -13.02 -8.70 11.27
N ASN A 174 -13.82 -7.64 11.33
CA ASN A 174 -14.59 -7.14 10.19
C ASN A 174 -13.85 -6.02 9.44
N GLN A 175 -14.43 -5.58 8.31
CA GLN A 175 -13.91 -4.46 7.52
C GLN A 175 -13.80 -3.17 8.36
N THR A 176 -14.79 -2.89 9.21
CA THR A 176 -14.80 -1.69 10.07
C THR A 176 -13.61 -1.62 11.00
N PHE A 177 -13.22 -2.76 11.60
CA PHE A 177 -12.06 -2.84 12.48
C PHE A 177 -10.76 -2.56 11.70
N ILE A 178 -10.54 -3.21 10.56
CA ILE A 178 -9.28 -2.99 9.83
C ILE A 178 -9.19 -1.54 9.31
N SER A 179 -10.33 -0.97 8.88
CA SER A 179 -10.44 0.43 8.48
C SER A 179 -10.17 1.37 9.64
N SER A 180 -10.58 1.05 10.87
CA SER A 180 -10.31 1.93 12.01
C SER A 180 -8.80 2.03 12.31
N VAL A 181 -8.04 0.94 12.13
CA VAL A 181 -6.58 0.94 12.31
C VAL A 181 -5.88 1.86 11.31
N SER A 182 -6.26 1.81 10.02
CA SER A 182 -5.72 2.73 9.02
C SER A 182 -6.24 4.15 9.21
N ASN A 183 -7.51 4.31 9.60
CA ASN A 183 -8.14 5.61 9.84
C ASN A 183 -7.44 6.41 10.94
N GLN A 184 -7.06 5.76 12.05
CA GLN A 184 -6.26 6.39 13.10
C GLN A 184 -4.96 6.99 12.56
N ARG A 185 -4.32 6.34 11.58
CA ARG A 185 -3.09 6.86 10.94
C ARG A 185 -3.36 7.93 9.90
N ASN A 186 -4.50 7.88 9.24
CA ASN A 186 -4.90 8.87 8.25
C ASN A 186 -5.34 10.20 8.88
N HIS A 187 -5.64 10.23 10.18
CA HIS A 187 -5.98 11.42 10.94
C HIS A 187 -4.79 12.06 11.68
N ILE A 188 -3.56 11.58 11.46
CA ILE A 188 -2.36 12.16 12.07
C ILE A 188 -1.74 13.17 11.10
N PRO A 189 -1.59 14.45 11.50
CA PRO A 189 -0.88 15.47 10.73
C PRO A 189 0.52 15.03 10.32
N ARG A 190 0.91 15.27 9.06
CA ARG A 190 2.25 14.94 8.57
C ARG A 190 2.97 16.20 8.12
N LYS A 191 4.21 16.39 8.61
CA LYS A 191 5.07 17.50 8.15
C LYS A 191 5.23 17.52 6.63
N SER A 192 5.33 16.34 6.00
CA SER A 192 5.44 16.22 4.54
C SER A 192 4.19 16.64 3.77
N LEU A 193 3.06 16.85 4.46
CA LEU A 193 1.79 17.32 3.89
C LEU A 193 1.47 18.73 4.40
N ASN A 194 2.49 19.51 4.78
CA ASN A 194 2.34 20.83 5.39
C ASN A 194 1.44 20.80 6.64
N TYR A 195 1.61 19.77 7.48
CA TYR A 195 0.85 19.55 8.71
C TYR A 195 -0.66 19.30 8.51
N ARG A 196 -1.10 19.02 7.27
CA ARG A 196 -2.41 18.42 7.02
C ARG A 196 -2.36 16.91 7.24
N THR A 197 -3.53 16.32 7.47
CA THR A 197 -3.72 14.88 7.62
C THR A 197 -3.86 14.22 6.24
N PRO A 198 -3.44 12.94 6.08
CA PRO A 198 -3.68 12.20 4.85
C PRO A 198 -5.13 12.17 4.39
N ILE A 199 -6.09 12.08 5.32
CA ILE A 199 -7.50 12.03 4.99
C ILE A 199 -8.00 13.37 4.44
N GLU A 200 -7.55 14.51 4.99
CA GLU A 200 -7.92 15.84 4.47
C GLU A 200 -7.45 16.02 3.02
N ILE A 201 -6.19 15.65 2.72
CA ILE A 201 -5.66 15.73 1.35
C ILE A 201 -6.43 14.80 0.41
N PHE A 202 -6.69 13.57 0.84
CA PHE A 202 -7.42 12.62 0.01
C PHE A 202 -8.84 13.12 -0.30
N LEU A 203 -9.56 13.61 0.71
CA LEU A 203 -10.93 14.10 0.54
C LEU A 203 -11.02 15.33 -0.36
N SER A 204 -10.00 16.20 -0.40
CA SER A 204 -10.01 17.32 -1.35
C SER A 204 -10.02 16.85 -2.81
N TYR A 205 -9.23 15.81 -3.13
CA TYR A 205 -9.25 15.21 -4.48
C TYR A 205 -10.56 14.47 -4.76
N VAL A 206 -11.10 13.74 -3.78
CA VAL A 206 -12.40 13.07 -3.92
C VAL A 206 -13.50 14.08 -4.26
N GLN A 207 -13.54 15.18 -3.51
CA GLN A 207 -14.52 16.24 -3.70
C GLN A 207 -14.39 16.90 -5.08
N GLU A 208 -13.17 17.23 -5.51
CA GLU A 208 -12.88 17.77 -6.83
C GLU A 208 -13.33 16.83 -7.97
N ALA A 209 -13.06 15.53 -7.82
CA ALA A 209 -13.47 14.52 -8.81
C ALA A 209 -14.99 14.38 -8.92
N PHE A 210 -15.70 14.39 -7.79
CA PHE A 210 -17.17 14.33 -7.81
C PHE A 210 -17.78 15.59 -8.43
N TYR A 211 -17.27 16.79 -8.14
CA TYR A 211 -17.73 18.01 -8.80
C TYR A 211 -17.47 17.99 -10.31
N SER A 212 -16.30 17.51 -10.73
CA SER A 212 -15.95 17.40 -12.15
C SER A 212 -16.82 16.39 -12.90
N SER A 213 -17.40 15.40 -12.20
CA SER A 213 -18.28 14.40 -12.80
C SER A 213 -19.76 14.83 -12.96
N LEU A 214 -20.13 15.99 -12.42
CA LEU A 214 -21.49 16.56 -12.48
C LEU A 214 -21.67 17.57 -13.62
N ILE A 215 -20.60 17.87 -14.37
CA ILE A 215 -20.56 18.78 -15.52
C ILE A 215 -20.39 17.92 -16.77
#